data_AF-A0A5J5HNT9-F1
#
_entry.id   AF-A0A5J5HNT9-F1
#
_cell.length_a   1.000
_cell.length_b   1.000
_cell.length_c   1.000
_cell.angle_alpha   90.00
_cell.angle_beta   90.00
_cell.angle_gamma   90.00
#
_symmetry.space_group_name_H-M   'P 1'
#
loop_
_entity.id
_entity.type
_entity.pdbx_description
1 polymer ?
#
loop_
_entity_poly.entity_id
_entity_poly.type
_entity_poly.pdbx_seq_one_letter_code
_entity_poly.pdbx_strand_id
1 'polypeptide(L)'
;MTKRSSNPTDAVLVAIDMSKHRQEVLIERPEGGPRRRMTVMATKADYDRLATDLSDIGRPIIVGFEATGNYHRTLAHRLLSAGFELRLISSVALARTREALHNGWDKNDSKDAQVILHMLRIGATQRYVDPLAAGINDLQEMSKTHEAISKAKTQTWHRILTHYLPLYFPEIERFAGNSRSDWFLALLERFPTPASMTVLGQETFSREAWDLVGRKVSKARLINDIYETACASVALPVDEDSVSIAMFRMVIAQARNLIRQRDEIERTAHAMLAENRDYQLLRMIPGIGPINALTILAEAGDLRRFSHHRQFLKFCGLDLATRQSGTFRGRTMLSKYGNARLRRTFWMAAQVAARQRNNSFRDKLGRYTAGHADDADRRRKAMTALTAKMARVAHAVIKTGTEYRPFLERSDARWKDPSLQVP
;
A
#
# COMPACT_ATOMS: atom_id res chain seq x y z
N MET A 1 25.10 -2.48 -7.23
CA MET A 1 24.66 -1.34 -8.05
C MET A 1 23.63 -1.83 -9.06
N THR A 2 22.47 -1.19 -9.18
CA THR A 2 21.59 -1.41 -10.33
C THR A 2 22.36 -0.92 -11.55
N LYS A 3 22.54 -1.73 -12.59
CA LYS A 3 23.13 -1.25 -13.85
C LYS A 3 22.29 -0.06 -14.30
N ARG A 4 22.87 1.15 -14.31
CA ARG A 4 22.24 2.28 -14.98
C ARG A 4 22.26 1.90 -16.45
N SER A 5 21.09 1.76 -17.05
CA SER A 5 20.99 1.63 -18.51
C SER A 5 21.64 2.87 -19.11
N SER A 6 22.72 2.71 -19.86
CA SER A 6 23.23 3.77 -20.71
C SER A 6 22.20 4.06 -21.79
N ASN A 7 21.89 5.34 -21.99
CA ASN A 7 21.07 5.75 -23.14
C ASN A 7 21.90 5.48 -24.43
N PRO A 8 21.26 5.11 -25.55
CA PRO A 8 21.93 5.10 -26.85
C PRO A 8 22.54 6.48 -27.13
N THR A 9 23.75 6.50 -27.67
CA THR A 9 24.52 7.73 -27.91
C THR A 9 23.87 8.65 -28.96
N ASP A 10 23.03 8.08 -29.82
CA ASP A 10 22.27 8.72 -30.90
C ASP A 10 20.82 9.04 -30.52
N ALA A 11 20.40 8.76 -29.29
CA ALA A 11 19.01 8.96 -28.86
C ALA A 11 18.66 10.44 -28.69
N VAL A 12 17.47 10.80 -29.13
CA VAL A 12 16.83 12.08 -28.83
C VAL A 12 16.19 12.01 -27.45
N LEU A 13 16.54 12.97 -26.60
CA LEU A 13 16.02 13.06 -25.24
C LEU A 13 14.84 14.01 -25.21
N VAL A 14 13.71 13.53 -24.71
CA VAL A 14 12.47 14.29 -24.58
C VAL A 14 12.13 14.38 -23.10
N ALA A 15 12.15 15.57 -22.53
CA ALA A 15 11.73 15.82 -21.17
C ALA A 15 10.31 16.38 -21.17
N ILE A 16 9.42 15.77 -20.40
CA ILE A 16 8.03 16.21 -20.27
C ILE A 16 7.74 16.52 -18.81
N ASP A 17 7.46 17.79 -18.53
CA ASP A 17 6.86 18.17 -17.27
C ASP A 17 5.34 17.98 -17.36
N MET A 18 4.81 17.14 -16.46
CA MET A 18 3.47 16.59 -16.55
C MET A 18 2.50 17.35 -15.63
N SER A 19 1.45 17.95 -16.22
CA SER A 19 0.37 18.63 -15.50
C SER A 19 -1.02 18.11 -15.91
N LYS A 20 -2.06 18.60 -15.24
CA LYS A 20 -3.45 18.16 -15.48
C LYS A 20 -3.99 18.55 -16.87
N HIS A 21 -3.62 19.72 -17.38
CA HIS A 21 -4.27 20.31 -18.56
C HIS A 21 -3.33 20.53 -19.74
N ARG A 22 -2.04 20.77 -19.48
CA ARG A 22 -1.00 21.01 -20.49
C ARG A 22 0.31 20.36 -20.08
N GLN A 23 1.14 19.97 -21.03
CA GLN A 23 2.42 19.33 -20.77
C GLN A 23 3.50 20.19 -21.41
N GLU A 24 4.55 20.50 -20.66
CA GLU A 24 5.70 21.25 -21.19
C GLU A 24 6.74 20.25 -21.67
N VAL A 25 7.00 20.27 -22.97
CA VAL A 25 7.90 19.31 -23.63
C VAL A 25 9.17 20.03 -24.07
N LEU A 26 10.31 19.45 -23.72
CA LEU A 26 11.63 19.91 -24.11
C LEU A 26 12.37 18.79 -24.83
N ILE A 27 12.75 19.03 -26.09
CA ILE A 27 13.40 18.05 -26.96
C ILE A 27 14.85 18.46 -27.20
N GLU A 28 15.77 17.50 -27.05
CA GLU A 28 17.19 17.67 -27.35
C GLU A 28 17.70 16.56 -28.26
N ARG A 29 18.36 16.97 -29.35
CA ARG A 29 19.03 16.09 -30.29
C ARG A 29 20.48 15.81 -29.85
N PRO A 30 21.03 14.63 -30.15
CA PRO A 30 22.37 14.22 -29.70
C PRO A 30 23.51 15.08 -30.29
N GLU A 31 23.31 15.68 -31.46
CA GLU A 31 24.33 16.42 -32.20
C GLU A 31 24.66 17.80 -31.59
N GLY A 32 23.94 18.19 -30.55
CA GLY A 32 23.96 19.56 -30.03
C GLY A 32 23.19 20.52 -30.95
N GLY A 33 22.53 21.51 -30.36
CA GLY A 33 21.68 22.46 -31.09
C GLY A 33 20.65 23.15 -30.18
N PRO A 34 19.86 24.09 -30.71
CA PRO A 34 18.81 24.74 -29.93
C PRO A 34 17.76 23.71 -29.50
N ARG A 35 17.47 23.68 -28.21
CA ARG A 35 16.43 22.79 -27.65
C ARG A 35 15.07 23.26 -28.16
N ARG A 36 14.26 22.34 -28.68
CA ARG A 36 12.88 22.65 -29.10
C ARG A 36 11.96 22.57 -27.88
N ARG A 37 11.18 23.62 -27.65
CA ARG A 37 10.13 23.66 -26.63
C ARG A 37 8.76 23.63 -27.31
N MET A 38 7.81 22.92 -26.71
CA MET A 38 6.42 22.96 -27.11
C MET A 38 5.51 22.69 -25.92
N THR A 39 4.30 23.24 -25.97
CA THR A 39 3.23 22.93 -25.03
C THR A 39 2.25 21.98 -25.72
N VAL A 40 1.85 20.91 -25.02
CA VAL A 40 0.94 19.88 -25.53
C VAL A 40 -0.28 19.82 -24.62
N MET A 41 -1.49 20.05 -25.14
CA MET A 41 -2.69 19.98 -24.31
C MET A 41 -3.04 18.54 -23.97
N ALA A 42 -3.75 18.33 -22.87
CA ALA A 42 -4.24 17.02 -22.45
C ALA A 42 -5.45 16.56 -23.29
N THR A 43 -5.29 16.48 -24.61
CA THR A 43 -6.30 16.00 -25.57
C THR A 43 -5.74 14.87 -26.41
N LYS A 44 -6.62 14.01 -26.93
CA LYS A 44 -6.21 12.91 -27.81
C LYS A 44 -5.47 13.43 -29.05
N ALA A 45 -6.00 14.46 -29.70
CA ALA A 45 -5.41 15.05 -30.90
C ALA A 45 -4.00 15.58 -30.65
N ASP A 46 -3.75 16.23 -29.52
CA ASP A 46 -2.43 16.76 -29.16
C ASP A 46 -1.43 15.65 -28.83
N TYR A 47 -1.88 14.60 -28.14
CA TYR A 47 -1.03 13.44 -27.85
C TYR A 47 -0.70 12.66 -29.11
N ASP A 48 -1.66 12.51 -30.04
CA ASP A 48 -1.44 11.90 -31.34
C ASP A 48 -0.44 12.70 -32.17
N ARG A 49 -0.60 14.03 -32.23
CA ARG A 49 0.35 14.92 -32.90
C ARG A 49 1.75 14.83 -32.31
N LEU A 50 1.88 14.88 -30.98
CA LEU A 50 3.19 14.73 -30.33
C LEU A 50 3.84 13.39 -30.71
N ALA A 51 3.08 12.30 -30.72
CA ALA A 51 3.62 11.00 -31.09
C ALA A 51 4.10 10.99 -32.54
N THR A 52 3.35 11.56 -33.49
CA THR A 52 3.77 11.69 -34.89
C THR A 52 5.01 12.57 -35.03
N ASP A 53 5.00 13.77 -34.44
CA ASP A 53 6.14 14.71 -34.45
C ASP A 53 7.42 14.06 -33.94
N LEU A 54 7.32 13.19 -32.93
CA LEU A 54 8.44 12.43 -32.40
C LEU A 54 8.87 11.33 -33.38
N SER A 55 7.94 10.52 -33.89
CA SER A 55 8.25 9.47 -34.88
C SER A 55 8.95 10.01 -36.12
N ASP A 56 8.54 11.18 -36.61
CA ASP A 56 9.09 11.84 -37.79
C ASP A 56 10.56 12.28 -37.64
N ILE A 57 11.10 12.29 -36.40
CA ILE A 57 12.52 12.56 -36.14
C ILE A 57 13.40 11.43 -36.70
N GLY A 58 12.88 10.20 -36.83
CA GLY A 58 13.61 9.07 -37.42
C GLY A 58 14.82 8.61 -36.61
N ARG A 59 14.85 8.85 -35.29
CA ARG A 59 15.91 8.41 -34.37
C ARG A 59 15.34 7.71 -33.13
N PRO A 60 16.14 6.96 -32.37
CA PRO A 60 15.70 6.44 -31.07
C PRO A 60 15.27 7.58 -30.14
N ILE A 61 14.14 7.44 -29.45
CA ILE A 61 13.59 8.48 -28.57
C ILE A 61 13.45 7.93 -27.16
N ILE A 62 14.00 8.68 -26.21
CA ILE A 62 13.85 8.42 -24.78
C ILE A 62 13.10 9.58 -24.16
N VAL A 63 11.91 9.28 -23.65
CA VAL A 63 11.06 10.26 -22.98
C VAL A 63 11.18 10.12 -21.47
N GLY A 64 11.57 11.19 -20.79
CA GLY A 64 11.62 11.28 -19.33
C GLY A 64 10.52 12.18 -18.78
N PHE A 65 9.92 11.77 -17.67
CA PHE A 65 8.94 12.59 -16.95
C PHE A 65 8.93 12.29 -15.45
N GLU A 66 8.43 13.23 -14.67
CA GLU A 66 8.04 13.01 -13.27
C GLU A 66 6.57 12.57 -13.21
N ALA A 67 6.26 11.54 -12.43
CA ALA A 67 4.87 11.14 -12.23
C ALA A 67 4.18 12.07 -11.23
N THR A 68 3.31 12.95 -11.73
CA THR A 68 2.40 13.77 -10.92
C THR A 68 1.01 13.13 -10.88
N GLY A 69 0.65 12.54 -9.74
CA GLY A 69 -0.61 11.79 -9.59
C GLY A 69 -0.79 10.74 -10.69
N ASN A 70 -2.00 10.67 -11.28
CA ASN A 70 -2.31 9.80 -12.41
C ASN A 70 -2.40 10.55 -13.76
N TYR A 71 -2.08 11.85 -13.82
CA TYR A 71 -2.26 12.63 -15.05
C TYR A 71 -1.30 12.21 -16.17
N HIS A 72 -0.10 11.74 -15.81
CA HIS A 72 0.88 11.24 -16.77
C HIS A 72 0.43 9.99 -17.53
N ARG A 73 -0.58 9.25 -17.02
CA ARG A 73 -0.94 7.90 -17.48
C ARG A 73 -1.36 7.83 -18.94
N THR A 74 -2.24 8.74 -19.36
CA THR A 74 -2.83 8.74 -20.69
C THR A 74 -1.79 9.07 -21.76
N LEU A 75 -0.96 10.10 -21.51
CA LEU A 75 0.15 10.44 -22.39
C LEU A 75 1.22 9.35 -22.41
N ALA A 76 1.63 8.84 -21.23
CA ALA A 76 2.62 7.79 -21.15
C ALA A 76 2.15 6.52 -21.90
N HIS A 77 0.90 6.09 -21.72
CA HIS A 77 0.37 4.96 -22.46
C HIS A 77 0.41 5.22 -23.98
N ARG A 78 0.00 6.41 -24.44
CA ARG A 78 0.01 6.75 -25.87
C ARG A 78 1.42 6.76 -26.48
N LEU A 79 2.40 7.31 -25.77
CA LEU A 79 3.80 7.35 -26.21
C LEU A 79 4.43 5.95 -26.18
N LEU A 80 4.10 5.13 -25.18
CA LEU A 80 4.56 3.74 -25.13
C LEU A 80 3.98 2.92 -26.29
N SER A 81 2.69 3.09 -26.61
CA SER A 81 2.02 2.45 -27.75
C SER A 81 2.57 2.92 -29.10
N ALA A 82 3.19 4.10 -29.16
CA ALA A 82 3.92 4.57 -30.33
C ALA A 82 5.33 3.93 -30.47
N GLY A 83 5.76 3.12 -29.50
CA GLY A 83 7.06 2.45 -29.51
C GLY A 83 8.19 3.20 -28.80
N PHE A 84 7.90 4.32 -28.13
CA PHE A 84 8.95 5.11 -27.45
C PHE A 84 9.38 4.49 -26.12
N GLU A 85 10.64 4.69 -25.76
CA GLU A 85 11.15 4.29 -24.47
C GLU A 85 10.83 5.35 -23.40
N LEU A 86 10.15 4.92 -22.34
CA LEU A 86 9.73 5.82 -21.26
C LEU A 86 10.56 5.64 -19.98
N ARG A 87 10.93 6.77 -19.40
CA ARG A 87 11.73 6.89 -18.18
C ARG A 87 11.00 7.71 -17.12
N LEU A 88 10.92 7.12 -15.93
CA LEU A 88 10.39 7.77 -14.75
C LEU A 88 11.52 8.44 -13.96
N ILE A 89 11.28 9.67 -13.55
CA ILE A 89 12.16 10.43 -12.67
C ILE A 89 11.55 10.49 -11.27
N SER A 90 12.40 10.26 -10.27
CA SER A 90 12.00 10.36 -8.86
C SER A 90 11.79 11.83 -8.49
N SER A 91 10.61 12.15 -7.95
CA SER A 91 10.27 13.49 -7.46
C SER A 91 11.29 14.05 -6.46
N VAL A 92 11.76 13.20 -5.54
CA VAL A 92 12.78 13.56 -4.54
C VAL A 92 14.13 13.84 -5.20
N ALA A 93 14.49 13.07 -6.23
CA ALA A 93 15.74 13.29 -6.94
C ALA A 93 15.65 14.56 -7.81
N LEU A 94 14.52 14.78 -8.49
CA LEU A 94 14.25 15.98 -9.27
C LEU A 94 14.34 17.23 -8.39
N ALA A 95 13.69 17.25 -7.23
CA ALA A 95 13.73 18.38 -6.30
C ALA A 95 15.18 18.71 -5.86
N ARG A 96 15.97 17.69 -5.49
CA ARG A 96 17.37 17.88 -5.08
C ARG A 96 18.26 18.35 -6.22
N THR A 97 18.03 17.83 -7.43
CA THR A 97 18.77 18.27 -8.63
C THR A 97 18.37 19.70 -9.01
N ARG A 98 17.10 20.07 -8.86
CA ARG A 98 16.62 21.44 -9.06
C ARG A 98 17.32 22.41 -8.11
N GLU A 99 17.37 22.09 -6.82
CA GLU A 99 18.08 22.88 -5.80
C GLU A 99 19.56 23.07 -6.19
N ALA A 100 20.24 21.98 -6.58
CA ALA A 100 21.65 22.02 -6.95
C ALA A 100 21.95 22.79 -8.24
N LEU A 101 21.03 22.79 -9.21
CA LEU A 101 21.23 23.47 -10.50
C LEU A 101 20.85 24.95 -10.48
N HIS A 102 19.86 25.34 -9.68
CA HIS A 102 19.27 26.68 -9.73
C HIS A 102 19.51 27.53 -8.49
N ASN A 103 20.07 26.98 -7.40
CA ASN A 103 20.41 27.72 -6.17
C ASN A 103 19.31 28.69 -5.69
N GLY A 104 18.05 28.31 -5.84
CA GLY A 104 16.89 29.17 -5.57
C GLY A 104 15.58 28.40 -5.52
N TRP A 105 14.55 29.02 -4.94
CA TRP A 105 13.23 28.41 -4.70
C TRP A 105 12.25 28.58 -5.89
N ASP A 106 12.65 29.34 -6.92
CA ASP A 106 11.78 29.71 -8.04
C ASP A 106 11.38 28.50 -8.89
N LYS A 107 10.13 28.06 -8.68
CA LYS A 107 9.49 27.00 -9.46
C LYS A 107 8.90 27.59 -10.75
N ASN A 108 9.39 27.12 -11.90
CA ASN A 108 8.83 27.45 -13.22
C ASN A 108 8.80 26.15 -14.03
N ASP A 109 7.66 25.80 -14.62
CA ASP A 109 7.43 24.58 -15.41
C ASP A 109 8.51 24.38 -16.50
N SER A 110 9.01 25.48 -17.09
CA SER A 110 10.09 25.46 -18.08
C SER A 110 11.47 25.10 -17.52
N LYS A 111 11.71 25.30 -16.22
CA LYS A 111 12.91 24.84 -15.51
C LYS A 111 12.78 23.35 -15.18
N ASP A 112 11.57 22.88 -14.84
CA ASP A 112 11.34 21.48 -14.47
C ASP A 112 11.64 20.54 -15.64
N ALA A 113 11.19 20.86 -16.86
CA ALA A 113 11.58 20.12 -18.06
C ALA A 113 13.11 20.12 -18.29
N GLN A 114 13.84 21.16 -17.90
CA GLN A 114 15.31 21.20 -18.01
C GLN A 114 15.99 20.30 -16.98
N VAL A 115 15.48 20.25 -15.75
CA VAL A 115 15.98 19.34 -14.71
C VAL A 115 15.72 17.89 -15.11
N ILE A 116 14.52 17.59 -15.64
CA ILE A 116 14.15 16.27 -16.20
C ILE A 116 15.15 15.89 -17.31
N LEU A 117 15.42 16.80 -18.24
CA LEU A 117 16.37 16.58 -19.33
C LEU A 117 17.79 16.30 -18.82
N HIS A 118 18.26 17.08 -17.84
CA HIS A 118 19.56 16.86 -17.21
C HIS A 118 19.64 15.47 -16.57
N MET A 119 18.59 15.06 -15.85
CA MET A 119 18.52 13.74 -15.23
C MET A 119 18.50 12.59 -16.24
N LEU A 120 17.87 12.76 -17.40
CA LEU A 120 17.95 11.82 -18.51
C LEU A 120 19.40 11.65 -18.98
N ARG A 121 20.14 12.75 -19.18
CA ARG A 121 21.55 12.70 -19.64
C ARG A 121 22.46 11.92 -18.71
N ILE A 122 22.37 12.18 -17.41
CA ILE A 122 23.22 11.51 -16.40
C ILE A 122 22.74 10.09 -16.06
N GLY A 123 21.66 9.63 -16.70
CA GLY A 123 21.06 8.31 -16.47
C GLY A 123 20.49 8.14 -15.06
N ALA A 124 20.11 9.23 -14.39
CA ALA A 124 19.52 9.22 -13.05
C ALA A 124 18.01 8.92 -13.10
N THR A 125 17.62 7.94 -13.92
CA THR A 125 16.22 7.62 -14.22
C THR A 125 15.90 6.16 -13.91
N GLN A 126 14.61 5.84 -13.93
CA GLN A 126 14.10 4.47 -13.82
C GLN A 126 13.32 4.14 -15.08
N ARG A 127 13.33 2.88 -15.52
CA ARG A 127 12.44 2.45 -16.61
C ARG A 127 10.99 2.60 -16.14
N TYR A 128 10.16 3.29 -16.91
CA TYR A 128 8.73 3.32 -16.68
C TYR A 128 8.12 2.02 -17.18
N VAL A 129 7.24 1.42 -16.37
CA VAL A 129 6.45 0.24 -16.74
C VAL A 129 5.01 0.67 -16.65
N ASP A 130 4.33 0.73 -17.78
CA ASP A 130 2.90 1.00 -17.80
C ASP A 130 2.14 -0.25 -17.32
N PRO A 131 1.38 -0.17 -16.20
CA PRO A 131 0.47 -1.18 -15.69
C PRO A 131 -0.53 -1.73 -16.70
N LEU A 132 -1.05 -0.93 -17.63
CA LEU A 132 -2.01 -1.45 -18.62
C LEU A 132 -1.27 -2.31 -19.64
N ALA A 133 -0.18 -1.80 -20.20
CA ALA A 133 0.69 -2.58 -21.09
C ALA A 133 1.31 -3.82 -20.40
N ALA A 134 1.55 -3.75 -19.10
CA ALA A 134 2.10 -4.86 -18.31
C ALA A 134 1.04 -5.82 -17.74
N GLY A 135 -0.25 -5.60 -18.01
CA GLY A 135 -1.34 -6.47 -17.53
C GLY A 135 -1.55 -6.47 -16.01
N ILE A 136 -1.09 -5.43 -15.30
CA ILE A 136 -1.23 -5.30 -13.83
C ILE A 136 -2.16 -4.16 -13.42
N ASN A 137 -2.79 -3.45 -14.37
CA ASN A 137 -3.68 -2.32 -14.10
C ASN A 137 -4.82 -2.71 -13.15
N ASP A 138 -5.55 -3.78 -13.48
CA ASP A 138 -6.72 -4.19 -12.71
C ASP A 138 -6.33 -4.67 -11.30
N LEU A 139 -5.15 -5.29 -11.18
CA LEU A 139 -4.57 -5.65 -9.88
C LEU A 139 -4.27 -4.41 -9.04
N GLN A 140 -3.72 -3.36 -9.65
CA GLN A 140 -3.45 -2.10 -8.98
C GLN A 140 -4.73 -1.42 -8.53
N GLU A 141 -5.76 -1.36 -9.38
CA GLU A 141 -7.02 -0.72 -9.03
C GLU A 141 -7.76 -1.47 -7.92
N MET A 142 -7.82 -2.81 -7.97
CA MET A 142 -8.36 -3.60 -6.86
C MET A 142 -7.57 -3.38 -5.57
N SER A 143 -6.25 -3.40 -5.64
CA SER A 143 -5.39 -3.19 -4.47
C SER A 143 -5.56 -1.79 -3.86
N LYS A 144 -5.56 -0.73 -4.69
CA LYS A 144 -5.75 0.66 -4.25
C LYS A 144 -7.14 0.87 -3.64
N THR A 145 -8.16 0.32 -4.29
CA THR A 145 -9.56 0.42 -3.83
C THR A 145 -9.74 -0.30 -2.50
N HIS A 146 -9.21 -1.53 -2.35
CA HIS A 146 -9.25 -2.24 -1.08
C HIS A 146 -8.57 -1.45 0.05
N GLU A 147 -7.45 -0.79 -0.23
CA GLU A 147 -6.79 0.07 0.77
C GLU A 147 -7.64 1.29 1.14
N ALA A 148 -8.23 1.98 0.17
CA ALA A 148 -9.11 3.12 0.40
C ALA A 148 -10.32 2.72 1.27
N ILE A 149 -10.99 1.63 0.91
CA ILE A 149 -12.13 1.09 1.67
C ILE A 149 -11.71 0.67 3.07
N SER A 150 -10.54 0.02 3.23
CA SER A 150 -10.04 -0.36 4.56
C SER A 150 -9.77 0.84 5.46
N LYS A 151 -9.26 1.95 4.90
CA LYS A 151 -9.05 3.22 5.64
C LYS A 151 -10.39 3.86 6.01
N ALA A 152 -11.29 4.02 5.05
CA ALA A 152 -12.63 4.57 5.27
C ALA A 152 -13.36 3.78 6.36
N LYS A 153 -13.32 2.44 6.30
CA LYS A 153 -13.92 1.57 7.30
C LYS A 153 -13.36 1.79 8.71
N THR A 154 -12.05 1.98 8.82
CA THR A 154 -11.39 2.22 10.11
C THR A 154 -11.80 3.58 10.67
N GLN A 155 -11.87 4.60 9.81
CA GLN A 155 -12.36 5.93 10.18
C GLN A 155 -13.82 5.90 10.64
N THR A 156 -14.70 5.21 9.90
CA THR A 156 -16.11 5.04 10.27
C THR A 156 -16.26 4.29 11.58
N TRP A 157 -15.48 3.22 11.79
CA TRP A 157 -15.44 2.47 13.05
C TRP A 157 -15.04 3.37 14.22
N HIS A 158 -13.99 4.18 14.08
CA HIS A 158 -13.60 5.13 15.12
C HIS A 158 -14.70 6.14 15.40
N ARG A 159 -15.37 6.67 14.37
CA ARG A 159 -16.52 7.58 14.56
C ARG A 159 -17.64 6.92 15.36
N ILE A 160 -17.95 5.64 15.11
CA ILE A 160 -18.93 4.90 15.91
C ILE A 160 -18.48 4.84 17.38
N LEU A 161 -17.24 4.41 17.64
CA LEU A 161 -16.71 4.24 18.99
C LEU A 161 -16.56 5.55 19.78
N THR A 162 -16.08 6.62 19.15
CA THR A 162 -15.68 7.84 19.88
C THR A 162 -16.76 8.92 19.89
N HIS A 163 -17.80 8.82 19.06
CA HIS A 163 -18.87 9.80 18.99
C HIS A 163 -20.24 9.21 19.31
N TYR A 164 -20.65 8.13 18.63
CA TYR A 164 -22.02 7.62 18.78
C TYR A 164 -22.21 6.74 20.01
N LEU A 165 -21.33 5.76 20.24
CA LEU A 165 -21.47 4.88 21.42
C LEU A 165 -21.44 5.64 22.74
N PRO A 166 -20.55 6.62 22.98
CA PRO A 166 -20.55 7.37 24.24
C PRO A 166 -21.83 8.15 24.53
N LEU A 167 -22.67 8.38 23.51
CA LEU A 167 -23.95 9.08 23.65
C LEU A 167 -25.11 8.10 23.79
N TYR A 168 -25.17 7.09 22.92
CA TYR A 168 -26.37 6.28 22.72
C TYR A 168 -26.26 4.87 23.29
N PHE A 169 -25.05 4.35 23.52
CA PHE A 169 -24.86 3.07 24.22
C PHE A 169 -23.40 2.89 24.69
N PRO A 170 -22.96 3.58 25.76
CA PRO A 170 -21.54 3.63 26.14
C PRO A 170 -20.96 2.25 26.49
N GLU A 171 -21.72 1.46 27.24
CA GLU A 171 -21.25 0.20 27.82
C GLU A 171 -21.15 -0.93 26.79
N ILE A 172 -21.84 -0.82 25.66
CA ILE A 172 -21.83 -1.87 24.63
C ILE A 172 -20.46 -1.99 23.93
N GLU A 173 -19.59 -0.98 24.05
CA GLU A 173 -18.23 -1.02 23.53
C GLU A 173 -17.43 -2.22 24.05
N ARG A 174 -17.73 -2.74 25.25
CA ARG A 174 -17.07 -3.95 25.79
C ARG A 174 -17.28 -5.20 24.92
N PHE A 175 -18.34 -5.24 24.13
CA PHE A 175 -18.62 -6.30 23.17
C PHE A 175 -18.14 -5.96 21.76
N ALA A 176 -17.69 -4.72 21.54
CA ALA A 176 -17.14 -4.28 20.28
C ALA A 176 -15.85 -5.06 20.01
N GLY A 177 -15.92 -5.97 19.04
CA GLY A 177 -14.75 -6.75 18.63
C GLY A 177 -13.73 -5.89 17.88
N ASN A 178 -13.75 -5.94 16.56
CA ASN A 178 -12.93 -5.06 15.74
C ASN A 178 -13.74 -4.53 14.56
N SER A 179 -13.15 -3.70 13.71
CA SER A 179 -13.82 -3.13 12.53
C SER A 179 -14.26 -4.15 11.45
N ARG A 180 -14.12 -5.46 11.68
CA ARG A 180 -14.69 -6.55 10.87
C ARG A 180 -15.88 -7.24 11.54
N SER A 181 -16.28 -6.83 12.73
CA SER A 181 -17.41 -7.40 13.45
C SER A 181 -18.74 -6.94 12.82
N ASP A 182 -19.09 -7.47 11.65
CA ASP A 182 -20.36 -7.14 10.99
C ASP A 182 -21.56 -7.48 11.88
N TRP A 183 -21.50 -8.58 12.64
CA TRP A 183 -22.53 -8.96 13.60
C TRP A 183 -22.84 -7.86 14.64
N PHE A 184 -21.81 -7.16 15.11
CA PHE A 184 -21.94 -6.10 16.12
C PHE A 184 -22.59 -4.86 15.50
N LEU A 185 -22.19 -4.53 14.28
CA LEU A 185 -22.82 -3.45 13.52
C LEU A 185 -24.26 -3.81 13.14
N ALA A 186 -24.55 -5.07 12.80
CA ALA A 186 -25.89 -5.57 12.53
C ALA A 186 -26.79 -5.47 13.76
N LEU A 187 -26.25 -5.82 14.93
CA LEU A 187 -26.93 -5.66 16.21
C LEU A 187 -27.25 -4.19 16.48
N LEU A 188 -26.29 -3.30 16.37
CA LEU A 188 -26.49 -1.86 16.59
C LEU A 188 -27.40 -1.22 15.52
N GLU A 189 -27.38 -1.74 14.29
CA GLU A 189 -28.27 -1.27 13.23
C GLU A 189 -29.71 -1.64 13.51
N ARG A 190 -29.98 -2.77 14.17
CA ARG A 190 -31.32 -3.16 14.61
C ARG A 190 -31.69 -2.46 15.92
N PHE A 191 -30.79 -2.47 16.89
CA PHE A 191 -30.94 -2.00 18.26
C PHE A 191 -29.91 -0.91 18.61
N PRO A 192 -30.11 0.34 18.17
CA PRO A 192 -29.10 1.40 18.31
C PRO A 192 -29.03 1.97 19.72
N THR A 193 -30.05 1.75 20.55
CA THR A 193 -30.15 2.26 21.93
C THR A 193 -30.49 1.13 22.91
N PRO A 194 -30.16 1.26 24.20
CA PRO A 194 -30.61 0.34 25.22
C PRO A 194 -32.13 0.16 25.27
N ALA A 195 -32.89 1.25 25.11
CA ALA A 195 -34.34 1.24 25.11
C ALA A 195 -34.92 0.34 24.00
N SER A 196 -34.31 0.34 22.81
CA SER A 196 -34.72 -0.55 21.71
C SER A 196 -34.58 -2.04 22.03
N MET A 197 -33.77 -2.40 23.04
CA MET A 197 -33.63 -3.77 23.54
C MET A 197 -34.58 -4.04 24.71
N THR A 198 -34.64 -3.14 25.69
CA THR A 198 -35.36 -3.37 26.95
C THR A 198 -36.88 -3.33 26.78
N VAL A 199 -37.41 -2.55 25.83
CA VAL A 199 -38.86 -2.50 25.52
C VAL A 199 -39.39 -3.85 25.02
N LEU A 200 -38.56 -4.64 24.34
CA LEU A 200 -38.96 -5.94 23.80
C LEU A 200 -39.03 -7.04 24.88
N GLY A 201 -38.33 -6.85 26.00
CA GLY A 201 -38.08 -7.90 26.99
C GLY A 201 -36.99 -8.89 26.55
N GLN A 202 -36.40 -9.57 27.53
CA GLN A 202 -35.22 -10.44 27.37
C GLN A 202 -35.44 -11.57 26.36
N GLU A 203 -36.59 -12.25 26.40
CA GLU A 203 -36.88 -13.40 25.52
C GLU A 203 -37.01 -12.98 24.05
N THR A 204 -37.78 -11.91 23.78
CA THR A 204 -37.98 -11.38 22.43
C THR A 204 -36.68 -10.82 21.86
N PHE A 205 -35.94 -10.03 22.66
CA PHE A 205 -34.62 -9.54 22.26
C PHE A 205 -33.69 -10.71 21.93
N SER A 206 -33.66 -11.75 22.77
CA SER A 206 -32.78 -12.89 22.56
C SER A 206 -33.09 -13.63 21.25
N ARG A 207 -34.37 -13.76 20.90
CA ARG A 207 -34.82 -14.35 19.64
C ARG A 207 -34.38 -13.50 18.45
N GLU A 208 -34.59 -12.18 18.47
CA GLU A 208 -34.22 -11.28 17.36
C GLU A 208 -32.71 -11.10 17.20
N ALA A 209 -31.98 -10.98 18.31
CA ALA A 209 -30.53 -10.83 18.31
C ALA A 209 -29.81 -12.12 17.90
N TRP A 210 -30.48 -13.28 17.98
CA TRP A 210 -29.88 -14.56 17.69
C TRP A 210 -29.25 -14.57 16.30
N ASP A 211 -30.01 -14.29 15.26
CA ASP A 211 -29.50 -14.41 13.89
C ASP A 211 -28.45 -13.35 13.56
N LEU A 212 -28.51 -12.17 14.19
CA LEU A 212 -27.55 -11.08 14.01
C LEU A 212 -26.15 -11.43 14.52
N VAL A 213 -26.05 -12.07 15.70
CA VAL A 213 -24.77 -12.44 16.34
C VAL A 213 -24.02 -13.54 15.56
N GLY A 214 -24.74 -14.30 14.73
CA GLY A 214 -24.19 -15.38 13.93
C GLY A 214 -23.64 -16.54 14.78
N ARG A 215 -22.53 -17.14 14.35
CA ARG A 215 -21.89 -18.28 15.04
C ARG A 215 -20.86 -17.79 16.06
N LYS A 216 -21.21 -17.85 17.35
CA LYS A 216 -20.34 -17.51 18.49
C LYS A 216 -20.34 -18.61 19.54
N VAL A 217 -19.21 -18.76 20.21
CA VAL A 217 -19.12 -19.59 21.42
C VAL A 217 -19.93 -18.91 22.53
N SER A 218 -20.71 -19.70 23.29
CA SER A 218 -21.54 -19.19 24.39
C SER A 218 -22.50 -18.06 23.98
N LYS A 219 -23.10 -18.19 22.80
CA LYS A 219 -23.98 -17.19 22.17
C LYS A 219 -25.12 -16.73 23.09
N ALA A 220 -25.82 -17.66 23.75
CA ALA A 220 -26.90 -17.34 24.67
C ALA A 220 -26.42 -16.44 25.82
N ARG A 221 -25.27 -16.77 26.42
CA ARG A 221 -24.65 -15.95 27.47
C ARG A 221 -24.29 -14.56 26.95
N LEU A 222 -23.66 -14.46 25.78
CA LEU A 222 -23.30 -13.17 25.18
C LEU A 222 -24.52 -12.27 24.97
N ILE A 223 -25.60 -12.82 24.42
CA ILE A 223 -26.85 -12.08 24.19
C ILE A 223 -27.46 -11.64 25.52
N ASN A 224 -27.49 -12.53 26.51
CA ASN A 224 -27.95 -12.18 27.85
C ASN A 224 -27.14 -11.04 28.47
N ASP A 225 -25.80 -11.14 28.43
CA ASP A 225 -24.89 -10.13 28.96
C ASP A 225 -25.12 -8.78 28.28
N ILE A 226 -25.43 -8.75 26.97
CA ILE A 226 -25.79 -7.52 26.25
C ILE A 226 -27.11 -6.95 26.76
N TYR A 227 -28.14 -7.78 26.95
CA TYR A 227 -29.43 -7.33 27.47
C TYR A 227 -29.31 -6.74 28.88
N GLU A 228 -28.59 -7.43 29.77
CA GLU A 228 -28.29 -6.92 31.12
C GLU A 228 -27.53 -5.58 31.07
N THR A 229 -26.61 -5.44 30.10
CA THR A 229 -25.93 -4.16 29.85
C THR A 229 -26.90 -3.06 29.46
N ALA A 230 -27.88 -3.37 28.60
CA ALA A 230 -28.89 -2.41 28.18
C ALA A 230 -29.75 -1.95 29.37
N CYS A 231 -30.16 -2.88 30.25
CA CYS A 231 -30.95 -2.56 31.44
C CYS A 231 -30.23 -1.61 32.41
N ALA A 232 -28.90 -1.68 32.49
CA ALA A 232 -28.09 -0.86 33.41
C ALA A 232 -27.40 0.33 32.72
N SER A 233 -27.74 0.64 31.46
CA SER A 233 -27.01 1.63 30.67
C SER A 233 -27.30 3.07 31.09
N VAL A 234 -26.28 3.93 31.04
CA VAL A 234 -26.39 5.38 31.26
C VAL A 234 -26.58 6.19 29.98
N ALA A 235 -26.94 5.52 28.87
CA ALA A 235 -27.17 6.18 27.59
C ALA A 235 -28.18 7.34 27.68
N LEU A 236 -28.02 8.34 26.81
CA LEU A 236 -28.99 9.42 26.72
C LEU A 236 -30.39 8.85 26.38
N PRO A 237 -31.46 9.29 27.06
CA PRO A 237 -32.81 8.80 26.84
C PRO A 237 -33.42 9.42 25.58
N VAL A 238 -32.85 9.08 24.43
CA VAL A 238 -33.28 9.58 23.12
C VAL A 238 -34.21 8.56 22.48
N ASP A 239 -35.30 9.05 21.91
CA ASP A 239 -36.26 8.25 21.16
C ASP A 239 -35.60 7.53 19.96
N GLU A 240 -36.03 6.29 19.72
CA GLU A 240 -35.50 5.44 18.64
C GLU A 240 -35.75 6.04 17.24
N ASP A 241 -36.85 6.78 17.07
CA ASP A 241 -37.26 7.43 15.83
C ASP A 241 -36.69 8.86 15.69
N SER A 242 -35.86 9.29 16.65
CA SER A 242 -35.23 10.61 16.58
C SER A 242 -34.27 10.74 15.40
N VAL A 243 -34.10 11.98 14.92
CA VAL A 243 -33.13 12.32 13.85
C VAL A 243 -31.71 11.89 14.23
N SER A 244 -31.33 12.03 15.50
CA SER A 244 -30.02 11.64 16.02
C SER A 244 -29.73 10.15 15.85
N ILE A 245 -30.72 9.30 16.18
CA ILE A 245 -30.61 7.85 16.00
C ILE A 245 -30.66 7.48 14.52
N ALA A 246 -31.44 8.18 13.69
CA ALA A 246 -31.39 8.01 12.24
C ALA A 246 -29.98 8.29 11.68
N MET A 247 -29.31 9.37 12.10
CA MET A 247 -27.92 9.66 11.71
C MET A 247 -26.96 8.57 12.18
N PHE A 248 -27.15 8.02 13.39
CA PHE A 248 -26.34 6.91 13.88
C PHE A 248 -26.49 5.66 13.00
N ARG A 249 -27.73 5.27 12.67
CA ARG A 249 -28.02 4.15 11.76
C ARG A 249 -27.40 4.35 10.39
N MET A 250 -27.42 5.55 9.82
CA MET A 250 -26.74 5.86 8.55
C MET A 250 -25.24 5.57 8.61
N VAL A 251 -24.58 5.92 9.72
CA VAL A 251 -23.15 5.67 9.93
C VAL A 251 -22.85 4.18 10.10
N ILE A 252 -23.71 3.44 10.80
CA ILE A 252 -23.60 1.99 10.93
C ILE A 252 -23.77 1.31 9.57
N ALA A 253 -24.81 1.68 8.81
CA ALA A 253 -25.07 1.17 7.46
C ALA A 253 -23.89 1.44 6.51
N GLN A 254 -23.27 2.63 6.60
CA GLN A 254 -22.04 2.94 5.88
C GLN A 254 -20.90 1.97 6.26
N ALA A 255 -20.70 1.70 7.56
CA ALA A 255 -19.67 0.77 8.02
C ALA A 255 -19.89 -0.66 7.48
N ARG A 256 -21.14 -1.14 7.50
CA ARG A 256 -21.51 -2.46 6.96
C ARG A 256 -21.33 -2.52 5.44
N ASN A 257 -21.68 -1.46 4.72
CA ASN A 257 -21.43 -1.37 3.28
C ASN A 257 -19.92 -1.47 2.98
N LEU A 258 -19.08 -0.76 3.72
CA LEU A 258 -17.63 -0.84 3.57
C LEU A 258 -17.07 -2.24 3.87
N ILE A 259 -17.67 -3.00 4.81
CA ILE A 259 -17.33 -4.42 5.02
C ILE A 259 -17.68 -5.24 3.78
N ARG A 260 -18.92 -5.13 3.28
CA ARG A 260 -19.37 -5.87 2.08
C ARG A 260 -18.50 -5.58 0.86
N GLN A 261 -18.22 -4.30 0.57
CA GLN A 261 -17.37 -3.91 -0.55
C GLN A 261 -15.94 -4.45 -0.41
N ARG A 262 -15.39 -4.45 0.81
CA ARG A 262 -14.07 -5.02 1.07
C ARG A 262 -14.06 -6.53 0.77
N ASP A 263 -15.07 -7.25 1.23
CA ASP A 263 -15.16 -8.70 1.06
C ASP A 263 -15.45 -9.08 -0.40
N GLU A 264 -16.22 -8.26 -1.14
CA GLU A 264 -16.38 -8.36 -2.60
C GLU A 264 -15.03 -8.28 -3.31
N ILE A 265 -14.21 -7.25 -3.01
CA ILE A 265 -12.89 -7.11 -3.64
C ILE A 265 -11.99 -8.30 -3.31
N GLU A 266 -12.05 -8.83 -2.09
CA GLU A 266 -11.29 -10.02 -1.71
C GLU A 266 -11.71 -11.26 -2.50
N ARG A 267 -13.03 -11.45 -2.71
CA ARG A 267 -13.55 -12.53 -3.56
C ARG A 267 -13.14 -12.36 -5.02
N THR A 268 -13.34 -11.19 -5.60
CA THR A 268 -12.98 -10.89 -7.00
C THR A 268 -11.49 -11.08 -7.24
N ALA A 269 -10.66 -10.57 -6.33
CA ALA A 269 -9.21 -10.75 -6.40
C ALA A 269 -8.81 -12.23 -6.33
N HIS A 270 -9.46 -13.02 -5.46
CA HIS A 270 -9.18 -14.43 -5.37
C HIS A 270 -9.59 -15.18 -6.64
N ALA A 271 -10.80 -14.94 -7.16
CA ALA A 271 -11.30 -15.59 -8.37
C ALA A 271 -10.40 -15.27 -9.58
N MET A 272 -10.01 -14.01 -9.75
CA MET A 272 -9.19 -13.58 -10.89
C MET A 272 -7.76 -14.15 -10.85
N LEU A 273 -7.22 -14.39 -9.66
CA LEU A 273 -5.85 -14.87 -9.48
C LEU A 273 -5.74 -16.36 -9.10
N ALA A 274 -6.86 -17.09 -9.04
CA ALA A 274 -6.89 -18.48 -8.56
C ALA A 274 -5.89 -19.37 -9.29
N GLU A 275 -5.83 -19.25 -10.63
CA GLU A 275 -4.95 -20.02 -11.50
C GLU A 275 -3.57 -19.37 -11.70
N ASN A 276 -3.32 -18.19 -11.13
CA ASN A 276 -2.04 -17.53 -11.26
C ASN A 276 -0.99 -18.22 -10.37
N ARG A 277 0.04 -18.81 -10.99
CA ARG A 277 1.10 -19.56 -10.27
C ARG A 277 1.81 -18.71 -9.21
N ASP A 278 2.15 -17.46 -9.50
CA ASP A 278 2.84 -16.58 -8.55
C ASP A 278 1.95 -16.23 -7.35
N TYR A 279 0.65 -16.05 -7.58
CA TYR A 279 -0.34 -15.87 -6.53
C TYR A 279 -0.46 -17.10 -5.62
N GLN A 280 -0.55 -18.30 -6.20
CA GLN A 280 -0.58 -19.55 -5.44
C GLN A 280 0.68 -19.72 -4.59
N LEU A 281 1.86 -19.51 -5.18
CA LEU A 281 3.14 -19.58 -4.50
C LEU A 281 3.27 -18.57 -3.36
N LEU A 282 2.82 -17.32 -3.58
CA LEU A 282 2.81 -16.29 -2.54
C LEU A 282 1.91 -16.69 -1.36
N ARG A 283 0.74 -17.28 -1.63
CA ARG A 283 -0.21 -17.70 -0.59
C ARG A 283 0.26 -18.88 0.26
N MET A 284 1.23 -19.66 -0.22
CA MET A 284 1.86 -20.71 0.59
C MET A 284 2.76 -20.14 1.70
N ILE A 285 3.15 -18.86 1.61
CA ILE A 285 3.97 -18.22 2.64
C ILE A 285 3.07 -17.85 3.84
N PRO A 286 3.40 -18.31 5.07
CA PRO A 286 2.68 -17.94 6.28
C PRO A 286 2.48 -16.43 6.39
N GLY A 287 1.25 -16.02 6.68
CA GLY A 287 0.85 -14.61 6.78
C GLY A 287 0.51 -13.89 5.47
N ILE A 288 0.80 -14.46 4.30
CA ILE A 288 0.40 -13.88 3.01
C ILE A 288 -0.96 -14.46 2.58
N GLY A 289 -2.03 -13.70 2.83
CA GLY A 289 -3.37 -14.00 2.34
C GLY A 289 -3.66 -13.43 0.94
N PRO A 290 -4.88 -13.63 0.39
CA PRO A 290 -5.31 -13.18 -0.93
C PRO A 290 -4.97 -11.72 -1.24
N ILE A 291 -5.34 -10.79 -0.35
CA ILE A 291 -5.11 -9.35 -0.53
C ILE A 291 -3.63 -8.99 -0.48
N ASN A 292 -2.84 -9.65 0.38
CA ASN A 292 -1.41 -9.38 0.48
C ASN A 292 -0.70 -9.88 -0.80
N ALA A 293 -1.08 -11.06 -1.31
CA ALA A 293 -0.57 -11.58 -2.57
C ALA A 293 -0.95 -10.68 -3.76
N LEU A 294 -2.23 -10.28 -3.87
CA LEU A 294 -2.71 -9.28 -4.85
C LEU A 294 -1.84 -8.01 -4.80
N THR A 295 -1.64 -7.45 -3.61
CA THR A 295 -0.89 -6.19 -3.47
C THR A 295 0.58 -6.36 -3.85
N ILE A 296 1.19 -7.51 -3.55
CA ILE A 296 2.57 -7.79 -3.96
C ILE A 296 2.66 -7.82 -5.49
N LEU A 297 1.78 -8.55 -6.17
CA LEU A 297 1.77 -8.65 -7.64
C LEU A 297 1.46 -7.29 -8.30
N ALA A 298 0.49 -6.56 -7.77
CA ALA A 298 0.08 -5.24 -8.28
C ALA A 298 1.20 -4.20 -8.22
N GLU A 299 1.96 -4.17 -7.11
CA GLU A 299 2.95 -3.13 -6.84
C GLU A 299 4.35 -3.48 -7.33
N ALA A 300 4.72 -4.76 -7.26
CA ALA A 300 6.05 -5.20 -7.67
C ALA A 300 6.14 -5.54 -9.17
N GLY A 301 5.01 -5.91 -9.77
CA GLY A 301 4.97 -6.56 -11.08
C GLY A 301 5.65 -7.93 -11.00
N ASP A 302 6.40 -8.28 -12.04
CA ASP A 302 7.25 -9.48 -12.02
C ASP A 302 8.45 -9.31 -11.08
N LEU A 303 8.52 -10.13 -10.02
CA LEU A 303 9.62 -10.11 -9.06
C LEU A 303 10.94 -10.64 -9.66
N ARG A 304 10.89 -11.38 -10.78
CA ARG A 304 12.09 -11.92 -11.44
C ARG A 304 12.99 -10.83 -12.03
N ARG A 305 12.45 -9.63 -12.31
CA ARG A 305 13.22 -8.46 -12.75
C ARG A 305 14.28 -8.01 -11.75
N PHE A 306 14.12 -8.39 -10.48
CA PHE A 306 15.12 -8.14 -9.45
C PHE A 306 16.13 -9.28 -9.42
N SER A 307 17.30 -9.04 -10.02
CA SER A 307 18.41 -10.01 -10.06
C SER A 307 18.81 -10.53 -8.68
N HIS A 308 18.74 -9.68 -7.64
CA HIS A 308 19.10 -10.04 -6.27
C HIS A 308 18.08 -9.51 -5.27
N HIS A 309 17.81 -10.26 -4.20
CA HIS A 309 16.80 -9.90 -3.18
C HIS A 309 17.06 -8.52 -2.54
N ARG A 310 18.32 -8.08 -2.46
CA ARG A 310 18.68 -6.73 -1.96
C ARG A 310 18.10 -5.61 -2.83
N GLN A 311 17.99 -5.82 -4.15
CA GLN A 311 17.33 -4.87 -5.05
C GLN A 311 15.84 -4.79 -4.76
N PHE A 312 15.20 -5.95 -4.51
CA PHE A 312 13.79 -5.99 -4.13
C PHE A 312 13.53 -5.35 -2.77
N LEU A 313 14.38 -5.59 -1.77
CA LEU A 313 14.29 -4.93 -0.46
C LEU A 313 14.41 -3.40 -0.58
N LYS A 314 15.37 -2.93 -1.38
CA LYS A 314 15.52 -1.49 -1.66
C LYS A 314 14.27 -0.94 -2.36
N PHE A 315 13.72 -1.66 -3.34
CA PHE A 315 12.47 -1.27 -4.00
C PHE A 315 11.30 -1.15 -3.00
N CYS A 316 11.23 -2.03 -2.00
CA CYS A 316 10.24 -1.95 -0.91
C CYS A 316 10.57 -0.87 0.15
N GLY A 317 11.76 -0.25 0.12
CA GLY A 317 12.26 0.61 1.21
C GLY A 317 12.47 -0.12 2.53
N LEU A 318 12.84 -1.41 2.44
CA LEU A 318 13.18 -2.31 3.56
C LEU A 318 14.70 -2.47 3.74
N ASP A 319 15.51 -1.72 2.99
CA ASP A 319 16.94 -1.63 3.19
C ASP A 319 17.29 -0.75 4.40
N LEU A 320 18.43 -1.06 5.03
CA LEU A 320 18.97 -0.28 6.13
C LEU A 320 19.87 0.83 5.59
N ALA A 321 19.77 2.01 6.19
CA ALA A 321 20.58 3.18 5.88
C ALA A 321 21.16 3.76 7.17
N THR A 322 22.40 4.22 7.10
CA THR A 322 23.13 4.83 8.21
C THR A 322 23.69 6.16 7.75
N ARG A 323 23.49 7.23 8.53
CA ARG A 323 24.15 8.51 8.28
C ARG A 323 25.49 8.52 9.02
N GLN A 324 26.58 8.60 8.27
CA GLN A 324 27.93 8.68 8.82
C GLN A 324 28.66 9.88 8.19
N SER A 325 29.30 10.70 9.01
CA SER A 325 30.30 11.71 8.61
C SER A 325 31.65 11.33 9.25
N GLY A 326 32.72 12.08 8.95
CA GLY A 326 34.07 11.79 9.44
C GLY A 326 34.16 11.61 10.97
N THR A 327 33.34 12.35 11.73
CA THR A 327 33.32 12.31 13.21
C THR A 327 32.00 11.82 13.80
N PHE A 328 30.92 11.72 13.02
CA PHE A 328 29.61 11.31 13.52
C PHE A 328 29.13 10.01 12.87
N ARG A 329 28.83 8.99 13.66
CA ARG A 329 28.09 7.81 13.20
C ARG A 329 26.70 7.78 13.83
N GLY A 330 25.69 8.09 13.03
CA GLY A 330 24.29 7.99 13.42
C GLY A 330 23.79 6.54 13.48
N ARG A 331 22.57 6.37 14.03
CA ARG A 331 21.91 5.07 14.13
C ARG A 331 21.54 4.52 12.75
N THR A 332 21.70 3.21 12.58
CA THR A 332 21.20 2.47 11.41
C THR A 332 19.67 2.35 11.50
N MET A 333 18.97 2.81 10.47
CA MET A 333 17.50 2.82 10.41
C MET A 333 17.02 2.24 9.08
N LEU A 334 15.72 1.92 8.99
CA LEU A 334 15.10 1.65 7.69
C LEU A 334 15.19 2.91 6.81
N SER A 335 15.59 2.74 5.56
CA SER A 335 15.65 3.84 4.58
C SER A 335 14.28 4.49 4.40
N LYS A 336 13.23 3.67 4.32
CA LYS A 336 11.86 4.04 3.92
C LYS A 336 11.77 4.68 2.52
N TYR A 337 12.88 4.72 1.77
CA TYR A 337 12.98 5.21 0.40
C TYR A 337 12.63 4.07 -0.57
N GLY A 338 11.33 3.88 -0.82
CA GLY A 338 10.78 2.85 -1.70
C GLY A 338 9.27 2.71 -1.54
N ASN A 339 8.70 1.68 -2.15
CA ASN A 339 7.26 1.45 -2.18
C ASN A 339 6.67 1.23 -0.77
N ALA A 340 5.97 2.25 -0.26
CA ALA A 340 5.37 2.22 1.07
C ALA A 340 4.25 1.19 1.22
N ARG A 341 3.52 0.90 0.13
CA ARG A 341 2.43 -0.09 0.12
C ARG A 341 2.98 -1.50 0.27
N LEU A 342 4.05 -1.85 -0.45
CA LEU A 342 4.75 -3.13 -0.28
C LEU A 342 5.31 -3.29 1.13
N ARG A 343 5.97 -2.25 1.66
CA ARG A 343 6.49 -2.26 3.03
C ARG A 343 5.40 -2.53 4.06
N ARG A 344 4.26 -1.84 3.96
CA ARG A 344 3.09 -2.07 4.81
C ARG A 344 2.53 -3.47 4.63
N THR A 345 2.42 -3.96 3.40
CA THR A 345 1.89 -5.30 3.09
C THR A 345 2.73 -6.40 3.74
N PHE A 346 4.06 -6.33 3.59
CA PHE A 346 4.96 -7.28 4.25
C PHE A 346 4.93 -7.17 5.78
N TRP A 347 4.76 -5.96 6.33
CA TRP A 347 4.60 -5.78 7.77
C TRP A 347 3.33 -6.46 8.29
N MET A 348 2.19 -6.23 7.63
CA MET A 348 0.92 -6.87 7.99
C MET A 348 1.00 -8.40 7.87
N ALA A 349 1.61 -8.90 6.79
CA ALA A 349 1.81 -10.33 6.60
C ALA A 349 2.74 -10.92 7.70
N ALA A 350 3.82 -10.23 8.08
CA ALA A 350 4.72 -10.65 9.15
C ALA A 350 4.01 -10.70 10.51
N GLN A 351 3.13 -9.73 10.80
CA GLN A 351 2.32 -9.75 12.02
C GLN A 351 1.37 -10.96 12.07
N VAL A 352 0.76 -11.33 10.94
CA VAL A 352 -0.11 -12.52 10.86
C VAL A 352 0.72 -13.79 11.03
N ALA A 353 1.84 -13.92 10.32
CA ALA A 353 2.73 -15.08 10.41
C ALA A 353 3.26 -15.30 11.83
N ALA A 354 3.59 -14.21 12.53
CA ALA A 354 4.03 -14.25 13.93
C ALA A 354 2.97 -14.81 14.90
N ARG A 355 1.68 -14.71 14.56
CA ARG A 355 0.57 -15.23 15.37
C ARG A 355 0.19 -16.67 15.03
N GLN A 356 0.43 -17.09 13.78
CA GLN A 356 0.20 -18.47 13.34
C GLN A 356 1.07 -19.45 14.14
N ARG A 357 0.57 -20.65 14.43
CA ARG A 357 1.35 -21.71 15.09
C ARG A 357 2.31 -22.36 14.07
N ASN A 358 3.38 -22.99 14.58
CA ASN A 358 4.27 -23.89 13.83
C ASN A 358 4.78 -23.33 12.49
N ASN A 359 5.48 -22.20 12.49
CA ASN A 359 6.09 -21.65 11.28
C ASN A 359 7.41 -20.93 11.54
N SER A 360 8.30 -20.95 10.54
CA SER A 360 9.66 -20.40 10.64
C SER A 360 9.72 -18.90 10.94
N PHE A 361 8.69 -18.13 10.60
CA PHE A 361 8.64 -16.70 10.90
C PHE A 361 8.40 -16.46 12.39
N ARG A 362 7.47 -17.19 13.00
CA ARG A 362 7.24 -17.17 14.45
C ARG A 362 8.48 -17.63 15.21
N ASP A 363 9.12 -18.71 14.78
CA ASP A 363 10.32 -19.24 15.43
C ASP A 363 11.47 -18.22 15.39
N LYS A 364 11.61 -17.53 14.25
CA LYS A 364 12.58 -16.45 14.10
C LYS A 364 12.28 -15.26 15.02
N LEU A 365 11.02 -14.85 15.15
CA LEU A 365 10.63 -13.79 16.09
C LEU A 365 10.95 -14.20 17.52
N GLY A 366 10.57 -15.42 17.91
CA GLY A 366 10.84 -15.97 19.25
C GLY A 366 12.32 -15.94 19.60
N ARG A 367 13.20 -16.33 18.67
CA ARG A 367 14.66 -16.26 18.86
C ARG A 367 15.17 -14.83 19.04
N TYR A 368 14.63 -13.85 18.32
CA TYR A 368 15.08 -12.45 18.44
C TYR A 368 14.63 -11.78 19.74
N THR A 369 13.51 -12.24 20.31
CA THR A 369 12.95 -11.73 21.56
C THR A 369 13.25 -12.63 22.78
N ALA A 370 13.98 -13.74 22.59
CA ALA A 370 14.32 -14.66 23.68
C ALA A 370 15.10 -13.92 24.78
N GLY A 371 14.67 -14.07 26.04
CA GLY A 371 15.23 -13.37 27.20
C GLY A 371 14.83 -11.90 27.34
N HIS A 372 14.04 -11.35 26.40
CA HIS A 372 13.66 -9.93 26.36
C HIS A 372 12.24 -9.75 25.82
N ALA A 373 11.29 -10.55 26.30
CA ALA A 373 9.92 -10.56 25.80
C ALA A 373 9.19 -9.22 26.06
N ASP A 374 9.51 -8.57 27.18
CA ASP A 374 8.88 -7.33 27.63
C ASP A 374 9.51 -6.06 27.02
N ASP A 375 10.62 -6.21 26.27
CA ASP A 375 11.25 -5.10 25.58
C ASP A 375 10.50 -4.79 24.27
N ALA A 376 9.62 -3.79 24.35
CA ALA A 376 8.82 -3.31 23.22
C ALA A 376 9.70 -2.78 22.06
N ASP A 377 10.86 -2.19 22.34
CA ASP A 377 11.77 -1.69 21.31
C ASP A 377 12.42 -2.83 20.54
N ARG A 378 12.94 -3.81 21.27
CA ARG A 378 13.52 -5.02 20.68
C ARG A 378 12.50 -5.81 19.89
N ARG A 379 11.27 -5.96 20.40
CA ARG A 379 10.18 -6.61 19.66
C ARG A 379 9.87 -5.90 18.35
N ARG A 380 9.85 -4.56 18.34
CA ARG A 380 9.62 -3.76 17.13
C ARG A 380 10.75 -3.93 16.10
N LYS A 381 12.01 -3.94 16.55
CA LYS A 381 13.19 -4.21 15.70
C LYS A 381 13.15 -5.64 15.13
N ALA A 382 12.81 -6.62 15.96
CA ALA A 382 12.66 -8.00 15.56
C ALA A 382 11.56 -8.16 14.49
N MET A 383 10.42 -7.50 14.66
CA MET A 383 9.34 -7.47 13.65
C MET A 383 9.79 -6.81 12.34
N THR A 384 10.60 -5.76 12.42
CA THR A 384 11.20 -5.12 11.22
C THR A 384 12.10 -6.10 10.46
N ALA A 385 12.97 -6.83 11.17
CA ALA A 385 13.81 -7.85 10.57
C ALA A 385 12.99 -9.02 10.00
N LEU A 386 11.89 -9.38 10.66
CA LEU A 386 10.94 -10.40 10.18
C LEU A 386 10.27 -9.96 8.88
N THR A 387 9.86 -8.69 8.80
CA THR A 387 9.27 -8.07 7.61
C THR A 387 10.24 -8.12 6.42
N ALA A 388 11.51 -7.75 6.64
CA ALA A 388 12.54 -7.86 5.61
C ALA A 388 12.80 -9.32 5.19
N LYS A 389 12.77 -10.28 6.14
CA LYS A 389 12.87 -11.71 5.82
C LYS A 389 11.68 -12.17 4.98
N MET A 390 10.47 -11.71 5.26
CA MET A 390 9.28 -12.06 4.48
C MET A 390 9.37 -11.58 3.03
N ALA A 391 9.78 -10.33 2.81
CA ALA A 391 10.01 -9.81 1.46
C ALA A 391 11.10 -10.61 0.71
N ARG A 392 12.16 -11.05 1.40
CA ARG A 392 13.19 -11.93 0.81
C ARG A 392 12.64 -13.30 0.42
N VAL A 393 11.79 -13.90 1.25
CA VAL A 393 11.17 -15.20 0.98
C VAL A 393 10.21 -15.09 -0.21
N ALA A 394 9.36 -14.05 -0.24
CA ALA A 394 8.46 -13.78 -1.37
C ALA A 394 9.23 -13.62 -2.70
N HIS A 395 10.33 -12.86 -2.70
CA HIS A 395 11.21 -12.74 -3.86
C HIS A 395 11.82 -14.06 -4.28
N ALA A 396 12.34 -14.84 -3.33
CA ALA A 396 12.96 -16.13 -3.62
C ALA A 396 11.97 -17.12 -4.24
N VAL A 397 10.80 -17.29 -3.63
CA VAL A 397 9.74 -18.21 -4.06
C VAL A 397 9.26 -17.91 -5.48
N ILE A 398 9.02 -16.65 -5.81
CA ILE A 398 8.63 -16.27 -7.18
C ILE A 398 9.79 -16.44 -8.16
N LYS A 399 11.01 -16.04 -7.76
CA LYS A 399 12.19 -16.12 -8.63
C LYS A 399 12.54 -17.56 -8.99
N THR A 400 12.39 -18.50 -8.07
CA THR A 400 12.69 -19.93 -8.30
C THR A 400 11.50 -20.71 -8.83
N GLY A 401 10.28 -20.19 -8.71
CA GLY A 401 9.05 -20.90 -9.06
C GLY A 401 8.75 -22.10 -8.14
N THR A 402 9.48 -22.23 -7.03
CA THR A 402 9.37 -23.35 -6.10
C THR A 402 8.43 -23.03 -4.97
N GLU A 403 7.67 -24.02 -4.52
CA GLU A 403 6.79 -23.92 -3.36
C GLU A 403 7.52 -23.47 -2.10
N TYR A 404 6.82 -22.75 -1.23
CA TYR A 404 7.38 -22.31 0.03
C TYR A 404 7.75 -23.52 0.89
N ARG A 405 9.02 -23.59 1.29
CA ARG A 405 9.50 -24.50 2.32
C ARG A 405 9.87 -23.71 3.57
N PRO A 406 9.48 -24.18 4.77
CA PRO A 406 9.96 -23.62 6.03
C PRO A 406 11.48 -23.44 6.01
N PHE A 407 11.95 -22.24 6.38
CA PHE A 407 13.39 -21.97 6.40
C PHE A 407 13.94 -22.24 7.79
N LEU A 408 15.11 -22.87 7.83
CA LEU A 408 15.92 -22.98 9.05
C LEU A 408 17.00 -21.90 8.99
N GLU A 409 17.13 -21.13 10.07
CA GLU A 409 18.30 -20.28 10.24
C GLU A 409 19.39 -21.13 10.90
N ARG A 410 20.60 -21.10 10.33
CA ARG A 410 21.76 -21.75 10.95
C ARG A 410 21.97 -21.14 12.34
N SER A 411 22.28 -21.99 13.32
CA SER A 411 22.56 -21.63 14.73
C SER A 411 23.53 -20.47 14.87
N ASP A 412 24.50 -20.37 13.96
CA ASP A 412 25.60 -19.40 14.02
C ASP A 412 25.21 -18.01 13.51
N ALA A 413 24.00 -17.85 12.96
CA ALA A 413 23.46 -16.57 12.58
C ALA A 413 23.03 -15.78 13.83
N ARG A 414 24.01 -15.26 14.57
CA ARG A 414 23.76 -14.34 15.69
C ARG A 414 22.90 -13.18 15.21
N TRP A 415 21.77 -12.94 15.89
CA TRP A 415 21.02 -11.71 15.71
C TRP A 415 21.88 -10.54 16.19
N LYS A 416 22.54 -9.87 15.25
CA LYS A 416 23.20 -8.60 15.51
C LYS A 416 22.10 -7.54 15.48
N ASP A 417 21.74 -6.97 16.64
CA ASP A 417 20.83 -5.82 16.66
C ASP A 417 21.40 -4.77 15.69
N PRO A 418 20.66 -4.43 14.61
CA PRO A 418 21.17 -3.50 13.60
C PRO A 418 21.53 -2.12 14.17
N SER A 419 20.96 -1.76 15.32
CA SER A 419 21.25 -0.51 16.03
C SER A 419 22.47 -0.58 16.95
N LEU A 420 22.98 -1.78 17.25
CA LEU A 420 24.17 -2.00 18.09
C LEU A 420 25.41 -2.40 17.27
N GLN A 421 25.37 -2.30 15.93
CA GLN A 421 26.57 -2.48 15.11
C GLN A 421 27.52 -1.29 15.28
N VAL A 422 28.29 -1.31 16.37
CA VAL A 422 29.61 -0.65 16.47
C VAL A 422 30.62 -1.63 15.83
N PRO A 423 31.62 -1.16 15.05
CA PRO A 423 32.57 -2.03 14.35
C PRO A 423 33.17 -3.14 15.22
#